data_AF-A0A7Z9DIS0-F1
#
_entry.id   AF-A0A7Z9DIS0-F1
#
_cell.length_a   1.000
_cell.length_b   1.000
_cell.length_c   1.000
_cell.angle_alpha   90.00
_cell.angle_beta   90.00
_cell.angle_gamma   90.00
#
_symmetry.space_group_name_H-M   'P 1'
#
loop_
_entity.id
_entity.type
_entity.pdbx_description
1 polymer ?
#
loop_
_entity_poly.entity_id
_entity_poly.type
_entity_poly.pdbx_seq_one_letter_code
_entity_poly.pdbx_strand_id
1 'polypeptide(L)'
;MEVLRLVSQFYAIIAIPVFIFCGFRLRNQRRAMEKKKKNKVSEMFPELSKEDLKLRKTAIINYQNMYLNTTFKRGIQMLLTVALLASIIGALVTSMLYQDFSTSFLFIIALTFCILLLSIIAPSSQKQTQFWENYLNQHPDNPLKIVLLDREDVEKITAIRKKQVINFMVIELAFLIFYVLYF
;
A
#
# COMPACT_ATOMS: atom_id res chain seq x y z
N MET A 1 14.91 28.59 14.80
CA MET A 1 14.43 28.42 13.41
C MET A 1 15.44 27.70 12.50
N GLU A 2 16.75 28.01 12.55
CA GLU A 2 17.74 27.34 11.67
C GLU A 2 17.88 25.82 11.89
N VAL A 3 17.89 25.36 13.15
CA VAL A 3 17.96 23.92 13.48
C VAL A 3 16.77 23.16 12.91
N LEU A 4 15.57 23.74 12.96
CA LEU A 4 14.35 23.15 12.39
C LEU A 4 14.43 23.08 10.86
N ARG A 5 14.92 24.14 10.22
CA ARG A 5 15.15 24.17 8.77
C ARG A 5 16.18 23.13 8.35
N LEU A 6 17.25 22.96 9.13
CA LEU A 6 18.26 21.92 8.91
C LEU A 6 17.67 20.51 9.09
N VAL A 7 16.88 20.26 10.13
CA VAL A 7 16.28 18.94 10.38
C VAL A 7 15.20 18.59 9.35
N SER A 8 14.36 19.56 8.96
CA SER A 8 13.38 19.35 7.88
C SER A 8 14.05 19.14 6.52
N GLN A 9 15.16 19.84 6.25
CA GLN A 9 16.01 19.58 5.09
C GLN A 9 16.66 18.19 5.17
N PHE A 10 17.19 17.77 6.32
CA PHE A 10 17.76 16.44 6.53
C PHE A 10 16.71 15.34 6.33
N TYR A 11 15.48 15.53 6.81
CA TYR A 11 14.36 14.62 6.53
C TYR A 11 14.05 14.55 5.04
N ALA A 12 13.91 15.71 4.39
CA ALA A 12 13.64 15.77 2.97
C ALA A 12 14.76 15.16 2.13
N ILE A 13 16.02 15.28 2.55
CA ILE A 13 17.21 14.78 1.83
C ILE A 13 17.47 13.30 2.10
N ILE A 14 17.14 12.77 3.28
CA ILE A 14 17.46 11.38 3.64
C ILE A 14 16.20 10.50 3.65
N ALA A 15 15.17 10.89 4.39
CA ALA A 15 14.01 10.04 4.59
C ALA A 15 13.16 9.90 3.31
N ILE A 16 12.96 10.98 2.56
CA ILE A 16 12.19 10.93 1.30
C ILE A 16 12.90 10.02 0.27
N PRO A 17 14.22 10.16 -0.02
CA PRO A 17 14.89 9.24 -0.94
C PRO A 17 14.92 7.79 -0.45
N VAL A 18 15.09 7.54 0.85
CA VAL A 18 15.02 6.18 1.41
C VAL A 18 13.61 5.61 1.25
N PHE A 19 12.57 6.41 1.48
CA PHE A 19 11.18 6.03 1.27
C PHE A 19 10.90 5.69 -0.19
N ILE A 20 11.34 6.55 -1.12
CA ILE A 20 11.21 6.34 -2.56
C ILE A 20 11.97 5.07 -2.99
N PHE A 21 13.22 4.90 -2.56
CA PHE A 21 14.04 3.74 -2.93
C PHE A 21 13.43 2.42 -2.44
N CYS A 22 13.00 2.38 -1.18
CA CYS A 22 12.35 1.22 -0.60
C CYS A 22 10.98 0.94 -1.25
N GLY A 23 10.22 1.99 -1.57
CA GLY A 23 8.99 1.91 -2.35
C GLY A 23 9.22 1.36 -3.76
N PHE A 24 10.29 1.79 -4.42
CA PHE A 24 10.68 1.29 -5.75
C PHE A 24 11.08 -0.18 -5.72
N ARG A 25 11.88 -0.59 -4.73
CA ARG A 25 12.28 -1.99 -4.54
C ARG A 25 11.04 -2.89 -4.34
N LEU A 26 10.11 -2.48 -3.50
CA LEU A 26 8.83 -3.18 -3.30
C LEU A 26 8.01 -3.26 -4.59
N ARG A 27 7.92 -2.16 -5.32
CA ARG A 27 7.18 -2.09 -6.58
C ARG A 27 7.75 -3.07 -7.60
N ASN A 28 9.07 -3.15 -7.70
CA ASN A 28 9.73 -4.08 -8.61
C ASN A 28 9.47 -5.54 -8.22
N GLN A 29 9.54 -5.87 -6.93
CA GLN A 29 9.20 -7.20 -6.44
C GLN A 29 7.74 -7.57 -6.73
N ARG A 30 6.80 -6.65 -6.47
CA ARG A 30 5.38 -6.87 -6.82
C ARG A 30 5.17 -7.08 -8.31
N ARG A 31 5.81 -6.27 -9.16
CA ARG A 31 5.73 -6.40 -10.62
C ARG A 31 6.27 -7.75 -11.10
N ALA A 32 7.38 -8.22 -10.54
CA ALA A 32 7.93 -9.53 -10.86
C ALA A 32 6.93 -10.66 -10.52
N MET A 33 6.26 -10.57 -9.37
CA MET A 33 5.22 -11.53 -8.98
C MET A 33 3.95 -11.44 -9.82
N GLU A 34 3.49 -10.23 -10.13
CA GLU A 34 2.35 -10.04 -11.01
C GLU A 34 2.64 -10.61 -12.40
N LYS A 35 3.87 -10.46 -12.89
CA LYS A 35 4.34 -11.08 -14.14
C LYS A 35 4.36 -12.61 -14.01
N LYS A 36 4.94 -13.17 -12.95
CA LYS A 36 4.95 -14.63 -12.68
C LYS A 36 3.51 -15.19 -12.65
N LYS A 37 2.61 -14.51 -11.94
CA LYS A 37 1.18 -14.88 -11.86
C LYS A 37 0.49 -14.77 -13.22
N LYS A 38 0.73 -13.69 -13.97
CA LYS A 38 0.15 -13.50 -15.30
C LYS A 38 0.62 -14.60 -16.26
N ASN A 39 1.91 -14.93 -16.26
CA ASN A 39 2.45 -16.01 -17.08
C ASN A 39 1.79 -17.36 -16.72
N LYS A 40 1.74 -17.73 -15.43
CA LYS A 40 1.05 -18.96 -14.99
C LYS A 40 -0.42 -19.00 -15.43
N VAL A 41 -1.14 -17.87 -15.36
CA VAL A 41 -2.55 -17.79 -15.83
C VAL A 41 -2.64 -18.01 -17.33
N SER A 42 -1.78 -17.38 -18.12
CA SER A 42 -1.78 -17.55 -19.58
C SER A 42 -1.37 -18.96 -20.01
N GLU A 43 -0.52 -19.64 -19.24
CA GLU A 43 -0.17 -21.05 -19.45
C GLU A 43 -1.32 -22.00 -19.11
N MET A 44 -2.04 -21.76 -18.01
CA MET A 44 -3.14 -22.61 -17.56
C MET A 44 -4.45 -22.37 -18.32
N PHE A 45 -4.66 -21.16 -18.84
CA PHE A 45 -5.89 -20.74 -19.51
C PHE A 45 -5.56 -19.98 -20.81
N PRO A 46 -4.97 -20.66 -21.81
CA PRO A 46 -4.52 -20.04 -23.06
C PRO A 46 -5.65 -19.46 -23.91
N GLU A 47 -6.89 -19.92 -23.69
CA GLU A 47 -8.10 -19.47 -24.37
C GLU A 47 -8.56 -18.06 -23.95
N LEU A 48 -8.04 -17.52 -22.85
CA LEU A 48 -8.43 -16.19 -22.38
C LEU A 48 -7.84 -15.08 -23.26
N SER A 49 -8.72 -14.24 -23.81
CA SER A 49 -8.30 -13.02 -24.49
C SER A 49 -7.71 -12.00 -23.51
N LYS A 50 -7.05 -10.96 -24.03
CA LYS A 50 -6.54 -9.84 -23.20
C LYS A 50 -7.67 -9.13 -22.43
N GLU A 51 -8.86 -9.06 -23.03
CA GLU A 51 -10.03 -8.44 -22.41
C GLU A 51 -10.57 -9.31 -21.28
N ASP A 52 -10.67 -10.62 -21.50
CA ASP A 52 -11.08 -11.58 -20.47
C ASP A 52 -10.12 -11.56 -19.28
N LEU A 53 -8.81 -11.46 -19.52
CA LEU A 53 -7.82 -11.32 -18.47
C LEU A 53 -8.03 -10.06 -17.62
N LYS A 54 -8.46 -8.95 -18.24
CA LYS A 54 -8.76 -7.68 -17.55
C LYS A 54 -10.05 -7.82 -16.72
N LEU A 55 -11.12 -8.34 -17.32
CA LEU A 55 -12.40 -8.57 -16.64
C LEU A 55 -12.25 -9.53 -15.47
N ARG A 56 -11.56 -10.66 -15.68
CA ARG A 56 -11.20 -11.62 -14.65
C ARG A 56 -10.48 -10.95 -13.49
N LYS A 57 -9.46 -10.13 -13.76
CA LYS A 57 -8.71 -9.43 -12.70
C LYS A 57 -9.64 -8.56 -11.84
N THR A 58 -10.54 -7.81 -12.47
CA THR A 58 -11.51 -6.96 -11.77
C THR A 58 -12.50 -7.80 -10.95
N ALA A 59 -13.05 -8.87 -11.54
CA ALA A 59 -13.98 -9.77 -10.84
C ALA A 59 -13.34 -10.39 -9.60
N ILE A 60 -12.11 -10.91 -9.71
CA ILE A 60 -11.34 -11.47 -8.59
C ILE A 60 -11.14 -10.43 -7.47
N ILE A 61 -10.73 -9.21 -7.83
CA ILE A 61 -10.51 -8.14 -6.85
C ILE A 61 -11.82 -7.76 -6.14
N ASN A 62 -12.91 -7.61 -6.88
CA ASN A 62 -14.21 -7.24 -6.33
C ASN A 62 -14.75 -8.34 -5.41
N TYR A 63 -14.68 -9.60 -5.84
CA TYR A 63 -15.05 -10.75 -5.03
C TYR A 63 -14.25 -10.77 -3.73
N GLN A 64 -12.92 -10.70 -3.81
CA GLN A 64 -12.07 -10.66 -2.62
C GLN A 64 -12.43 -9.50 -1.68
N ASN A 65 -12.64 -8.29 -2.21
CA ASN A 65 -12.98 -7.12 -1.39
C ASN A 65 -14.35 -7.26 -0.73
N MET A 66 -15.32 -7.89 -1.40
CA MET A 66 -16.66 -8.11 -0.86
C MET A 66 -16.63 -9.01 0.37
N TYR A 67 -15.81 -10.07 0.36
CA TYR A 67 -15.77 -11.09 1.42
C TYR A 67 -14.68 -10.86 2.47
N LEU A 68 -13.51 -10.29 2.12
CA LEU A 68 -12.40 -10.09 3.06
C LEU A 68 -12.41 -8.73 3.77
N ASN A 69 -13.13 -7.73 3.25
CA ASN A 69 -13.28 -6.44 3.94
C ASN A 69 -14.65 -6.36 4.61
N THR A 70 -14.65 -6.29 5.94
CA THR A 70 -15.84 -5.99 6.73
C THR A 70 -16.32 -4.56 6.44
N THR A 71 -17.62 -4.28 6.67
CA THR A 71 -18.19 -2.92 6.51
C THR A 71 -17.41 -1.88 7.31
N PHE A 72 -17.00 -2.22 8.54
CA PHE A 72 -16.15 -1.38 9.37
C PHE A 72 -14.81 -1.05 8.71
N LYS A 73 -14.10 -2.04 8.17
CA LYS A 73 -12.82 -1.81 7.46
C LYS A 73 -12.99 -0.94 6.24
N ARG A 74 -14.08 -1.12 5.48
CA ARG A 74 -14.40 -0.27 4.32
C ARG A 74 -14.63 1.18 4.75
N GLY A 75 -15.35 1.40 5.85
CA GLY A 75 -15.55 2.73 6.44
C GLY A 75 -14.22 3.40 6.80
N ILE A 76 -13.31 2.67 7.47
CA ILE A 76 -11.98 3.22 7.79
C ILE A 76 -11.18 3.51 6.52
N GLN A 77 -11.19 2.61 5.53
CA GLN A 77 -10.49 2.85 4.26
C GLN A 77 -11.00 4.09 3.53
N MET A 78 -12.31 4.33 3.52
CA MET A 78 -12.91 5.55 2.97
C MET A 78 -12.43 6.79 3.74
N LEU A 79 -12.50 6.76 5.07
CA LEU A 79 -12.07 7.87 5.92
C LEU A 79 -10.59 8.21 5.71
N LEU A 80 -9.72 7.20 5.66
CA LEU A 80 -8.29 7.38 5.37
C LEU A 80 -8.04 7.91 3.96
N THR A 81 -8.86 7.53 2.98
CA THR A 81 -8.75 8.06 1.61
C THR A 81 -9.11 9.54 1.57
N VAL A 82 -10.17 9.96 2.28
CA VAL A 82 -10.54 11.37 2.41
C VAL A 82 -9.46 12.15 3.14
N ALA A 83 -8.92 11.63 4.24
CA ALA A 83 -7.82 12.25 4.98
C ALA A 83 -6.55 12.39 4.12
N LEU A 84 -6.24 11.40 3.28
CA LEU A 84 -5.13 11.45 2.34
C LEU A 84 -5.33 12.59 1.32
N LEU A 85 -6.52 12.73 0.74
CA LEU A 85 -6.84 13.82 -0.19
C LEU A 85 -6.74 15.19 0.50
N ALA A 86 -7.29 15.32 1.71
CA ALA A 86 -7.19 16.54 2.50
C ALA A 86 -5.73 16.90 2.81
N SER A 87 -4.88 15.91 3.09
CA SER A 87 -3.46 16.12 3.35
C SER A 87 -2.70 16.60 2.11
N ILE A 88 -3.02 16.08 0.92
CA ILE A 88 -2.46 16.58 -0.35
C ILE A 88 -2.82 18.06 -0.53
N ILE A 89 -4.10 18.39 -0.40
CA ILE A 89 -4.60 19.75 -0.57
C ILE A 89 -3.96 20.69 0.46
N GLY A 90 -3.92 20.28 1.74
CA GLY A 90 -3.31 21.05 2.82
C GLY A 90 -1.83 21.33 2.57
N ALA A 91 -1.05 20.33 2.15
CA ALA A 91 0.36 20.50 1.83
C ALA A 91 0.58 21.51 0.69
N LEU A 92 -0.25 21.44 -0.37
CA LEU A 92 -0.19 22.37 -1.51
C LEU A 92 -0.59 23.79 -1.11
N VAL A 93 -1.71 23.96 -0.40
CA VAL A 93 -2.21 25.27 0.03
C VAL A 93 -1.21 25.97 0.94
N THR A 94 -0.69 25.28 1.95
CA THR A 94 0.27 25.86 2.91
C THR A 94 1.60 26.22 2.26
N SER A 95 2.13 25.36 1.37
CA SER A 95 3.38 25.64 0.68
C SER A 95 3.27 26.74 -0.39
N MET A 96 2.21 26.73 -1.19
CA MET A 96 2.08 27.64 -2.34
C MET A 96 1.45 28.99 -1.99
N LEU A 97 0.44 29.03 -1.10
CA LEU A 97 -0.28 30.26 -0.79
C LEU A 97 0.28 30.97 0.43
N TYR A 98 0.65 30.23 1.46
CA TYR A 98 1.09 30.79 2.74
C TYR A 98 2.60 30.77 2.94
N GLN A 99 3.34 30.08 2.05
CA GLN A 99 4.79 29.86 2.17
C GLN A 99 5.18 29.26 3.54
N ASP A 100 4.24 28.57 4.19
CA ASP A 100 4.42 27.95 5.50
C ASP A 100 4.88 26.50 5.32
N PHE A 101 6.20 26.36 5.23
CA PHE A 101 6.86 25.06 5.09
C PHE A 101 6.69 24.17 6.33
N SER A 102 6.50 24.73 7.52
CA SER A 102 6.34 23.96 8.76
C SER A 102 4.98 23.27 8.80
N THR A 103 3.90 23.98 8.43
CA THR A 103 2.56 23.37 8.35
C THR A 103 2.44 22.46 7.13
N SER A 104 3.08 22.79 6.01
CA SER A 104 3.15 21.89 4.84
C SER A 104 3.82 20.55 5.20
N PHE A 105 4.86 20.59 6.03
CA PHE A 105 5.55 19.40 6.52
C PHE A 105 4.63 18.49 7.35
N LEU A 106 3.78 19.04 8.21
CA LEU A 106 2.78 18.26 8.95
C LEU A 106 1.79 17.55 8.02
N PHE A 107 1.34 18.22 6.96
CA PHE A 107 0.46 17.60 5.97
C PHE A 107 1.15 16.47 5.20
N ILE A 108 2.46 16.57 4.96
CA ILE A 108 3.25 15.48 4.35
C ILE A 108 3.35 14.28 5.30
N ILE A 109 3.61 14.50 6.60
CA ILE A 109 3.59 13.42 7.61
C ILE A 109 2.21 12.77 7.68
N ALA A 110 1.13 13.57 7.72
CA ALA A 110 -0.23 13.05 7.74
C ALA A 110 -0.55 12.19 6.50
N LEU A 111 -0.08 12.63 5.33
CA LEU A 111 -0.23 11.91 4.06
C LEU A 111 0.47 10.55 4.10
N THR A 112 1.74 10.50 4.51
CA THR A 112 2.50 9.24 4.57
C THR A 112 1.93 8.30 5.62
N PHE A 113 1.47 8.83 6.76
CA PHE A 113 0.78 8.05 7.79
C PHE A 113 -0.51 7.41 7.26
N CYS A 114 -1.33 8.14 6.51
CA CYS A 114 -2.54 7.60 5.87
C CYS A 114 -2.21 6.45 4.91
N ILE A 115 -1.15 6.57 4.09
CA ILE A 115 -0.71 5.51 3.17
C ILE A 115 -0.27 4.25 3.93
N LEU A 116 0.44 4.41 5.05
CA LEU A 116 0.88 3.31 5.90
C LEU A 116 -0.32 2.61 6.57
N LEU A 117 -1.27 3.36 7.12
CA LEU A 117 -2.49 2.80 7.72
C LEU A 117 -3.35 2.04 6.71
N LEU A 118 -3.54 2.59 5.50
CA LEU A 118 -4.23 1.87 4.41
C LEU A 118 -3.52 0.54 4.08
N SER A 119 -2.19 0.53 4.15
CA SER A 119 -1.41 -0.69 3.94
C SER A 119 -1.58 -1.73 5.06
N ILE A 120 -1.83 -1.30 6.29
CA ILE A 120 -2.05 -2.18 7.45
C ILE A 120 -3.47 -2.78 7.44
N ILE A 121 -4.48 -1.97 7.11
CA ILE A 121 -5.89 -2.38 7.14
C ILE A 121 -6.22 -3.35 6.01
N ALA A 122 -5.51 -3.24 4.88
CA ALA A 122 -5.66 -4.16 3.76
C ALA A 122 -5.48 -5.62 4.21
N PRO A 123 -6.27 -6.59 3.68
CA PRO A 123 -6.11 -8.00 4.01
C PRO A 123 -4.67 -8.47 3.81
N SER A 124 -4.12 -9.23 4.76
CA SER A 124 -2.77 -9.79 4.64
C SER A 124 -2.72 -10.79 3.49
N SER A 125 -1.56 -10.93 2.83
CA SER A 125 -1.44 -11.87 1.71
C SER A 125 -1.74 -13.31 2.13
N GLN A 126 -1.42 -13.70 3.37
CA GLN A 126 -1.81 -15.01 3.92
C GLN A 126 -3.33 -15.19 3.99
N LYS A 127 -4.08 -14.20 4.51
CA LYS A 127 -5.55 -14.25 4.53
C LYS A 127 -6.14 -14.31 3.13
N GLN A 128 -5.52 -13.61 2.18
CA GLN A 128 -5.93 -13.67 0.77
C GLN A 128 -5.68 -15.06 0.18
N THR A 129 -4.51 -15.66 0.42
CA THR A 129 -4.20 -17.02 -0.04
C THR A 129 -5.17 -18.04 0.55
N GLN A 130 -5.39 -18.02 1.86
CA GLN A 130 -6.31 -18.95 2.54
C GLN A 130 -7.75 -18.79 2.03
N PHE A 131 -8.19 -17.56 1.77
CA PHE A 131 -9.50 -17.30 1.17
C PHE A 131 -9.64 -17.97 -0.20
N TRP A 132 -8.63 -17.83 -1.05
CA TRP A 132 -8.66 -18.43 -2.38
C TRP A 132 -8.47 -19.96 -2.37
N GLU A 133 -7.69 -20.49 -1.42
CA GLU A 133 -7.62 -21.94 -1.18
C GLU A 133 -9.00 -22.50 -0.81
N ASN A 134 -9.71 -21.85 0.12
CA ASN A 134 -11.07 -22.25 0.50
C ASN A 134 -12.05 -22.16 -0.67
N TYR A 135 -11.96 -21.09 -1.47
CA TYR A 135 -12.78 -20.93 -2.68
C TYR A 135 -12.56 -22.08 -3.67
N LEU A 136 -11.30 -22.46 -3.94
CA LEU A 136 -10.97 -23.55 -4.88
C LEU A 136 -11.46 -24.91 -4.37
N ASN A 137 -11.45 -25.11 -3.05
CA ASN A 137 -12.02 -26.33 -2.44
C ASN A 137 -13.55 -26.40 -2.59
N GLN A 138 -14.23 -25.26 -2.55
CA GLN A 138 -15.69 -25.17 -2.71
C GLN A 138 -16.13 -25.20 -4.19
N HIS A 139 -15.26 -24.75 -5.10
CA HIS A 139 -15.51 -24.63 -6.54
C HIS A 139 -14.38 -25.31 -7.32
N PRO A 140 -14.40 -26.67 -7.40
CA PRO A 140 -13.32 -27.43 -8.05
C PRO A 140 -13.21 -27.18 -9.56
N ASP A 141 -14.29 -26.71 -10.19
CA ASP A 141 -14.36 -26.27 -11.59
C ASP A 141 -13.65 -24.92 -11.83
N ASN A 142 -13.33 -24.19 -10.76
CA ASN A 142 -12.58 -22.93 -10.77
C ASN A 142 -13.08 -21.91 -11.82
N PRO A 143 -14.34 -21.44 -11.72
CA PRO A 143 -14.94 -20.59 -12.76
C PRO A 143 -14.26 -19.21 -12.87
N LEU A 144 -13.68 -18.71 -11.77
CA LEU A 144 -12.88 -17.48 -11.75
C LEU A 144 -11.44 -17.68 -12.25
N LYS A 145 -11.08 -18.91 -12.63
CA LYS A 145 -9.76 -19.30 -13.13
C LYS A 145 -8.65 -18.82 -12.19
N ILE A 146 -8.86 -18.96 -10.89
CA ILE A 146 -7.92 -18.53 -9.84
C ILE A 146 -6.63 -19.32 -9.98
N VAL A 147 -5.51 -18.61 -9.91
CA VAL A 147 -4.17 -19.20 -9.86
C VAL A 147 -3.49 -18.68 -8.60
N LEU A 148 -3.09 -19.61 -7.73
CA LEU A 148 -2.38 -19.30 -6.50
C LEU A 148 -0.88 -19.12 -6.78
N LEU A 149 -0.26 -18.24 -6.00
CA LEU A 149 1.19 -18.12 -5.95
C LEU A 149 1.74 -19.11 -4.92
N ASP A 150 3.00 -19.48 -5.10
CA ASP A 150 3.68 -20.42 -4.21
C ASP A 150 3.74 -19.81 -2.79
N ARG A 151 3.44 -20.60 -1.75
CA ARG A 151 3.31 -20.10 -0.37
C ARG A 151 4.57 -19.37 0.11
N GLU A 152 5.73 -19.89 -0.24
CA GLU A 152 7.04 -19.30 0.09
C GLU A 152 7.21 -17.88 -0.48
N ASP A 153 6.81 -17.67 -1.73
CA ASP A 153 6.86 -16.34 -2.36
C ASP A 153 5.94 -15.35 -1.65
N VAL A 154 4.75 -15.81 -1.26
CA VAL A 154 3.76 -15.00 -0.54
C VAL A 154 4.27 -14.61 0.84
N GLU A 155 4.87 -15.54 1.57
CA GLU A 155 5.43 -15.31 2.91
C GLU A 155 6.60 -14.33 2.87
N LYS A 156 7.54 -14.53 1.93
CA LYS A 156 8.71 -13.66 1.75
C LYS A 156 8.30 -12.20 1.53
N ILE A 157 7.32 -11.97 0.66
CA ILE A 157 6.84 -10.61 0.36
C ILE A 157 6.06 -10.02 1.52
N THR A 158 5.27 -10.84 2.21
CA THR A 158 4.51 -10.41 3.39
C THR A 158 5.45 -9.95 4.50
N ALA A 159 6.53 -10.70 4.75
CA ALA A 159 7.55 -10.36 5.74
C ALA A 159 8.28 -9.05 5.38
N ILE A 160 8.72 -8.90 4.13
CA ILE A 160 9.39 -7.68 3.65
C ILE A 160 8.47 -6.46 3.82
N ARG A 161 7.22 -6.58 3.36
CA ARG A 161 6.22 -5.50 3.47
C ARG A 161 5.97 -5.13 4.93
N LYS A 162 5.79 -6.11 5.81
CA LYS A 162 5.55 -5.88 7.24
C LYS A 162 6.72 -5.13 7.88
N LYS A 163 7.95 -5.59 7.63
CA LYS A 163 9.16 -4.94 8.14
C LYS A 163 9.27 -3.48 7.67
N GLN A 164 8.99 -3.21 6.39
CA GLN A 164 9.05 -1.85 5.87
C GLN A 164 7.96 -0.95 6.44
N VAL A 165 6.72 -1.43 6.54
CA VAL A 165 5.62 -0.65 7.15
C VAL A 165 5.96 -0.29 8.59
N ILE A 166 6.48 -1.24 9.38
CA ILE A 166 6.91 -0.97 10.77
C ILE A 166 8.04 0.06 10.80
N ASN A 167 9.08 -0.13 9.99
CA ASN A 167 10.21 0.80 9.95
C ASN A 167 9.76 2.21 9.58
N PHE A 168 8.87 2.37 8.59
CA PHE A 168 8.35 3.68 8.21
C PHE A 168 7.47 4.28 9.29
N MET A 169 6.62 3.50 9.96
CA MET A 169 5.83 3.99 11.09
C MET A 169 6.72 4.52 12.22
N VAL A 170 7.83 3.83 12.53
CA VAL A 170 8.78 4.28 13.56
C VAL A 170 9.48 5.58 13.15
N ILE A 171 9.91 5.67 11.88
CA ILE A 171 10.53 6.88 11.33
C ILE A 171 9.56 8.06 11.41
N GLU A 172 8.34 7.92 10.89
CA GLU A 172 7.31 8.96 10.90
C GLU A 172 6.97 9.39 12.33
N LEU A 173 6.86 8.45 13.27
CA LEU A 173 6.62 8.76 14.68
C LEU A 173 7.78 9.56 15.30
N ALA A 174 9.03 9.21 14.99
CA ALA A 174 10.19 9.96 15.46
C ALA A 174 10.19 11.40 14.92
N PHE A 175 9.82 11.60 13.65
CA PHE A 175 9.70 12.93 13.06
C PHE A 175 8.54 13.74 13.64
N LEU A 176 7.41 13.09 13.93
CA LEU A 176 6.29 13.74 14.60
C LEU A 176 6.66 14.17 16.02
N ILE A 177 7.30 13.30 16.80
CA ILE A 177 7.78 13.63 18.16
C ILE A 177 8.79 14.78 18.10
N PHE A 178 9.74 14.72 17.17
CA PHE A 178 10.68 15.82 16.97
C PHE A 178 9.95 17.12 16.62
N TYR A 179 8.96 17.09 15.73
CA TYR A 179 8.18 18.28 15.42
C TYR A 179 7.50 18.88 16.67
N VAL A 180 6.84 18.04 17.47
CA VAL A 180 6.11 18.47 18.69
C VAL A 180 7.04 18.97 19.80
N LEU A 181 8.27 18.45 19.91
CA LEU A 181 9.21 18.88 20.96
C LEU A 181 9.90 20.20 20.65
N TYR A 182 9.96 20.59 19.38
CA TYR A 182 10.72 21.77 18.92
C TYR A 182 9.82 22.87 18.34
N PHE A 183 8.50 22.75 18.50
CA PHE A 183 7.46 23.70 18.10
C PHE A 183 6.33 23.71 19.13
#